data_AF-A0A1V6MUQ9-F1
#
_entry.id   AF-A0A1V6MUQ9-F1
#
_cell.length_a   1.000
_cell.length_b   1.000
_cell.length_c   1.000
_cell.angle_alpha   90.00
_cell.angle_beta   90.00
_cell.angle_gamma   90.00
#
_symmetry.space_group_name_H-M   'P 1'
#
loop_
_entity.id
_entity.type
_entity.pdbx_description
1 polymer ?
#
loop_
_entity_poly.entity_id
_entity_poly.type
_entity_poly.pdbx_seq_one_letter_code
_entity_poly.pdbx_strand_id
1 'polypeptide(L)' 'MKPTQTEQPSTTPPAGIAWCAWHEAYSNTARPVRDSSGACLFACSSCREAYDLPLIADESCTPAS' A
#
# COMPACT_ATOMS: atom_id res chain seq x y z
N MET A 1 -37.50 -17.71 11.19
CA MET A 1 -36.64 -17.23 12.29
C MET A 1 -35.18 -17.44 11.90
N LYS A 2 -34.40 -16.38 11.75
CA LYS A 2 -32.95 -16.44 11.50
C LYS A 2 -32.30 -15.33 12.33
N PRO A 3 -31.25 -15.66 13.08
CA PRO A 3 -30.11 -14.77 13.13
C PRO A 3 -28.88 -15.60 12.76
N THR A 4 -28.29 -15.32 11.61
CA THR A 4 -26.94 -15.82 11.34
C THR A 4 -26.22 -14.66 10.70
N GLN A 5 -25.58 -13.92 11.59
CA GLN A 5 -24.32 -13.21 11.45
C GLN A 5 -24.05 -12.66 10.05
N THR A 6 -24.23 -11.35 9.94
CA THR A 6 -23.47 -10.52 9.02
C THR A 6 -21.99 -10.75 9.34
N GLU A 7 -21.36 -11.68 8.64
CA GLU A 7 -19.92 -11.65 8.44
C GLU A 7 -19.64 -10.38 7.64
N GLN A 8 -19.38 -9.29 8.35
CA GLN A 8 -18.75 -8.12 7.78
C GLN A 8 -17.40 -8.63 7.25
N PRO A 9 -17.17 -8.74 5.93
CA PRO A 9 -15.85 -9.09 5.45
C PRO A 9 -14.94 -8.02 6.02
N SER A 10 -13.95 -8.45 6.81
CA SER A 10 -12.97 -7.55 7.40
C SER A 10 -12.52 -6.61 6.29
N THR A 11 -12.84 -5.32 6.42
CA THR A 11 -12.47 -4.26 5.47
C THR A 11 -10.97 -4.01 5.52
N THR A 12 -10.16 -5.05 5.52
CA THR A 12 -8.79 -4.96 5.05
C THR A 12 -8.95 -4.67 3.56
N PRO A 13 -8.65 -3.46 3.07
CA PRO A 13 -8.66 -3.21 1.64
C PRO A 13 -7.87 -4.34 0.98
N PRO A 14 -8.35 -4.93 -0.13
CA PRO A 14 -7.63 -6.02 -0.77
C PRO A 14 -6.20 -5.56 -0.91
N ALA A 15 -5.28 -6.30 -0.31
CA ALA A 15 -3.86 -6.01 -0.37
C ALA A 15 -3.46 -6.17 -1.83
N GLY A 16 -3.67 -5.09 -2.60
CA GLY A 16 -3.49 -5.07 -4.04
C GLY A 16 -2.06 -5.49 -4.33
N ILE A 17 -1.91 -6.38 -5.31
CA ILE A 17 -0.58 -6.71 -5.79
C ILE A 17 -0.05 -5.45 -6.47
N ALA A 18 0.99 -4.86 -5.90
CA ALA A 18 1.66 -3.70 -6.46
C ALA A 18 3.12 -4.00 -6.78
N TRP A 19 3.69 -3.27 -7.73
CA TRP A 19 5.07 -3.42 -8.16
C TRP A 19 6.02 -2.79 -7.15
N CYS A 20 6.96 -3.55 -6.59
CA CYS A 20 7.99 -2.97 -5.75
C CYS A 20 9.15 -2.43 -6.61
N ALA A 21 9.45 -1.13 -6.53
CA ALA A 21 10.51 -0.51 -7.32
C ALA A 21 11.94 -1.01 -6.98
N TRP A 22 12.15 -1.53 -5.77
CA TRP A 22 13.45 -2.04 -5.32
C TRP A 22 13.68 -3.52 -5.66
N HIS A 23 12.63 -4.34 -5.56
CA HIS A 23 12.72 -5.75 -5.94
C HIS A 23 12.43 -5.98 -7.42
N GLU A 24 11.93 -4.95 -8.11
CA GLU A 24 11.47 -5.04 -9.50
C GLU A 24 10.53 -6.24 -9.68
N ALA A 25 9.62 -6.40 -8.71
CA ALA A 25 8.74 -7.56 -8.61
C ALA A 25 7.40 -7.19 -7.97
N TYR A 26 6.36 -7.92 -8.36
CA TYR A 26 5.03 -7.77 -7.79
C TYR A 26 4.94 -8.38 -6.38
N SER A 27 4.38 -7.62 -5.44
CA SER A 27 4.14 -8.07 -4.07
C SER A 27 2.76 -7.65 -3.59
N ASN A 28 2.04 -8.55 -2.92
CA ASN A 28 0.77 -8.24 -2.24
C ASN A 28 0.97 -7.29 -1.03
N THR A 29 2.20 -7.19 -0.52
CA THR A 29 2.56 -6.30 0.59
C THR A 29 3.01 -4.92 0.13
N ALA A 30 3.14 -4.71 -1.19
CA ALA A 30 3.56 -3.43 -1.72
C ALA A 30 2.49 -2.36 -1.45
N ARG A 31 2.94 -1.23 -0.95
CA ARG A 31 2.12 -0.04 -0.67
C ARG A 31 2.79 1.19 -1.25
N PRO A 32 2.02 2.21 -1.61
CA PRO A 32 2.57 3.48 -2.06
C PRO A 32 3.39 4.12 -0.93
N VAL A 33 4.57 4.59 -1.28
CA VAL A 33 5.54 5.26 -0.42
C VAL A 33 6.11 6.46 -1.12
N ARG A 34 6.59 7.43 -0.34
CA ARG A 34 7.29 8.59 -0.87
C ARG A 34 8.80 8.40 -0.73
N ASP A 35 9.53 8.54 -1.83
CA ASP A 35 10.99 8.57 -1.77
C ASP A 35 11.50 9.95 -1.31
N SER A 36 12.79 10.03 -1.02
CA SER A 36 13.48 11.26 -0.58
C SER A 36 13.38 12.41 -1.60
N SER A 37 13.26 12.09 -2.89
CA SER A 37 13.08 13.04 -4.01
C SER A 37 11.64 13.56 -4.13
N GLY A 38 10.70 12.97 -3.39
CA GLY A 38 9.29 13.32 -3.45
C GLY A 38 8.45 12.50 -4.43
N ALA A 39 9.04 11.50 -5.12
CA ALA A 39 8.32 10.64 -6.04
C ALA A 39 7.48 9.61 -5.28
N CYS A 40 6.31 9.32 -5.84
CA CYS A 40 5.41 8.31 -5.32
C CYS A 40 5.74 6.97 -5.97
N LEU A 41 6.39 6.09 -5.20
CA LEU A 41 6.76 4.74 -5.62
C LEU A 41 5.98 3.71 -4.82
N PHE A 42 6.09 2.44 -5.20
CA PHE A 42 5.52 1.35 -4.43
C PHE A 42 6.65 0.50 -3.85
N ALA A 43 6.55 0.20 -2.56
CA ALA A 43 7.53 -0.61 -1.84
C ALA A 43 6.82 -1.71 -1.05
N CYS A 44 7.33 -2.94 -1.19
CA CYS A 44 6.94 -4.07 -0.33
C CYS A 44 7.32 -3.79 1.13
N SER A 45 6.71 -4.52 2.06
CA SER A 45 6.95 -4.28 3.50
C SER A 45 8.45 -4.31 3.84
N SER A 46 9.20 -5.30 3.35
CA SER A 46 10.64 -5.40 3.60
C SER A 46 11.44 -4.19 3.12
N CYS A 47 11.11 -3.63 1.96
CA CYS A 47 11.79 -2.42 1.47
C CYS A 47 11.41 -1.19 2.28
N ARG A 48 10.15 -1.08 2.71
CA ARG A 48 9.73 0.04 3.55
C ARG A 48 10.49 0.07 4.86
N GLU A 49 10.61 -1.08 5.53
CA GLU A 49 11.36 -1.17 6.79
C GLU A 49 12.86 -0.95 6.58
N ALA A 50 13.44 -1.47 5.49
CA ALA A 50 14.87 -1.34 5.22
C ALA A 50 15.32 0.10 4.89
N TYR A 51 14.44 0.86 4.23
CA TYR A 51 14.72 2.23 3.79
C TYR A 51 13.94 3.30 4.57
N ASP A 52 13.25 2.90 5.65
CA ASP A 52 12.36 3.75 6.47
C ASP A 52 11.42 4.62 5.61
N LEU A 53 10.80 4.00 4.60
CA LEU A 53 10.03 4.72 3.59
C LEU A 53 8.64 5.08 4.15
N PRO A 54 8.31 6.37 4.29
CA PRO A 54 7.01 6.77 4.78
C PRO A 54 5.92 6.34 3.78
N LEU A 55 4.89 5.68 4.31
CA LEU A 55 3.70 5.34 3.55
C LEU A 55 2.98 6.61 3.12
N ILE A 56 2.56 6.66 1.87
CA ILE A 56 1.64 7.70 1.40
C ILE A 56 0.26 7.25 1.83
N ALA A 57 -0.21 7.78 2.95
CA ALA A 57 -1.46 7.35 3.59
C ALA A 57 -2.67 8.00 2.92
N ASP A 58 -3.08 7.55 1.73
CA ASP A 58 -4.35 7.94 1.05
C ASP A 58 -4.58 9.46 0.85
N GLU A 59 -3.63 10.29 1.28
CA GLU A 59 -3.61 11.73 1.10
C GLU A 59 -3.04 11.98 -0.28
N SER A 60 -3.97 11.86 -1.24
CA SER A 60 -3.95 12.43 -2.58
C SER A 60 -2.59 13.01 -2.97
N CYS A 61 -1.74 12.16 -3.56
CA CYS A 61 -0.75 12.60 -4.54
C CYS A 61 -1.53 13.21 -5.71
N THR A 62 -2.07 14.40 -5.46
CA THR A 62 -2.72 15.22 -6.45
C THR A 62 -1.57 15.87 -7.19
N PRO A 63 -1.39 15.63 -8.50
CA PRO A 63 -0.46 16.46 -9.26
C PRO A 63 -0.92 17.90 -9.06
N ALA A 64 -0.03 18.77 -8.58
CA ALA A 64 -0.30 20.20 -8.52
C ALA A 64 -0.63 20.66 -9.95
N SER A 65 -1.86 21.13 -10.16
CA SER A 65 -2.31 21.77 -11.40
C SER A 65 -1.64 23.12 -11.60
#